data_AF-S2XW87-F1
#
_entry.id   AF-S2XW87-F1
#
_cell.length_a   1.000
_cell.length_b   1.000
_cell.length_c   1.000
_cell.angle_alpha   90.00
_cell.angle_beta   90.00
_cell.angle_gamma   90.00
#
_symmetry.space_group_name_H-M   'P 1'
#
loop_
_entity.id
_entity.type
_entity.pdbx_description
1 polymer ?
#
loop_
_entity_poly.entity_id
_entity_poly.type
_entity_poly.pdbx_seq_one_letter_code
_entity_poly.pdbx_strand_id
1 'polypeptide(L)'
;MKKDLRVQYPLWQMAFIVLFGFIAFSLTGASTELYKTSEEFSFSVELDALESFLLLGALFITVLMITIFSMKISKHNKQNPSQKLSLWQIRPLEYLEQDEGMMYITRRAAQKVYTFFVWALPLMATIFLVFELSRFWMIFGILILAWMQYLIYYIEVRKHFSDGEE
;
A
#
# COMPACT_ATOMS: atom_id res chain seq x y z
N MET A 1 -22.37 9.73 -2.83
CA MET A 1 -21.47 8.73 -2.21
C MET A 1 -20.02 8.70 -2.70
N LYS A 2 -19.63 9.34 -3.83
CA LYS A 2 -18.21 9.41 -4.30
C LYS A 2 -17.18 9.96 -3.30
N LYS A 3 -17.63 10.56 -2.18
CA LYS A 3 -16.80 11.15 -1.11
C LYS A 3 -16.64 10.24 0.11
N ASP A 4 -17.19 9.03 0.09
CA ASP A 4 -17.00 8.09 1.20
C ASP A 4 -15.53 7.66 1.27
N LEU A 5 -14.95 7.82 2.46
CA LEU A 5 -13.57 7.47 2.73
C LEU A 5 -13.36 5.96 2.59
N ARG A 6 -14.38 5.13 2.84
CA ARG A 6 -14.31 3.66 2.72
C ARG A 6 -14.04 3.20 1.29
N VAL A 7 -14.76 3.80 0.34
CA VAL A 7 -14.58 3.50 -1.10
C VAL A 7 -13.26 4.08 -1.63
N GLN A 8 -12.80 5.21 -1.07
CA GLN A 8 -11.54 5.84 -1.47
C GLN A 8 -10.31 5.20 -0.84
N TYR A 9 -10.45 4.52 0.30
CA TYR A 9 -9.31 4.00 1.06
C TYR A 9 -8.40 3.05 0.25
N PRO A 10 -8.91 2.08 -0.52
CA PRO A 10 -8.08 1.24 -1.37
C PRO A 10 -7.26 2.05 -2.39
N LEU A 11 -7.79 3.16 -2.90
CA LEU A 11 -7.07 4.04 -3.82
C LEU A 11 -5.89 4.73 -3.13
N TRP A 12 -6.05 5.16 -1.88
CA TRP A 12 -4.97 5.71 -1.08
C TRP A 12 -3.87 4.68 -0.86
N GLN A 13 -4.24 3.45 -0.50
CA GLN A 13 -3.27 2.37 -0.30
C GLN A 13 -2.49 2.04 -1.58
N MET A 14 -3.17 1.94 -2.72
CA MET A 14 -2.51 1.76 -4.02
C MET A 14 -1.52 2.88 -4.34
N ALA A 15 -1.88 4.14 -4.09
CA ALA A 15 -0.99 5.27 -4.33
C ALA A 15 0.22 5.27 -3.37
N PHE A 16 0.04 4.93 -2.09
CA PHE A 16 1.17 4.74 -1.17
C PHE A 16 2.09 3.60 -1.61
N ILE A 17 1.56 2.48 -2.09
CA ILE A 17 2.35 1.36 -2.61
C ILE A 17 3.22 1.79 -3.79
N VAL A 18 2.67 2.60 -4.71
CA VAL A 18 3.44 3.13 -5.84
C VAL A 18 4.60 4.01 -5.36
N LEU A 19 4.37 4.87 -4.35
CA LEU A 19 5.44 5.68 -3.74
C LEU A 19 6.49 4.80 -3.05
N PHE A 20 6.07 3.75 -2.34
CA PHE A 20 6.99 2.76 -1.79
C PHE A 20 7.81 2.06 -2.88
N GLY A 21 7.26 1.86 -4.08
CA GLY A 21 8.00 1.34 -5.24
C GLY A 21 9.16 2.24 -5.64
N PHE A 22 8.94 3.56 -5.72
CA PHE A 22 10.03 4.52 -6.01
C PHE A 22 11.09 4.57 -4.90
N ILE A 23 10.66 4.50 -3.64
CA ILE A 23 11.57 4.44 -2.49
C ILE A 23 12.40 3.15 -2.55
N ALA A 24 11.75 2.00 -2.79
CA ALA A 24 12.42 0.71 -2.91
C ALA A 24 13.42 0.68 -4.07
N PHE A 25 13.05 1.21 -5.24
CA PHE A 25 13.96 1.34 -6.37
C PHE A 25 15.21 2.14 -5.99
N SER A 26 15.03 3.32 -5.41
CA SER A 26 16.14 4.20 -5.04
C SER A 26 17.05 3.59 -3.98
N LEU A 27 16.48 2.93 -2.95
CA LEU A 27 17.27 2.33 -1.87
C LEU A 27 17.97 1.03 -2.25
N THR A 28 17.45 0.30 -3.24
CA THR A 28 18.06 -0.96 -3.70
C THR A 28 19.11 -0.77 -4.79
N GLY A 29 19.08 0.38 -5.48
CA GLY A 29 20.15 0.80 -6.39
C GLY A 29 21.38 1.40 -5.70
N ALA A 30 21.21 1.84 -4.44
CA ALA A 30 22.27 2.43 -3.63
C ALA A 30 23.50 1.51 -3.48
N SER A 31 24.70 2.04 -3.74
CA SER A 31 25.94 1.37 -3.37
C SER A 31 26.21 1.57 -1.88
N THR A 32 26.51 0.47 -1.19
CA THR A 32 26.84 0.49 0.24
C THR A 32 28.28 0.02 0.42
N GLU A 33 29.14 0.89 0.96
CA GLU A 33 30.46 0.49 1.42
C GLU A 33 30.46 0.44 2.94
N LEU A 34 30.83 -0.72 3.49
CA LEU A 34 30.96 -0.94 4.92
C LEU A 34 32.43 -1.09 5.23
N TYR A 35 32.99 -0.10 5.91
CA TYR A 35 34.36 -0.15 6.38
C TYR A 35 34.36 -0.40 7.90
N LYS A 36 34.90 -1.55 8.30
CA LYS A 36 34.96 -1.98 9.69
C LYS A 36 36.42 -2.27 10.07
N THR A 37 37.00 -1.38 10.86
CA THR A 37 38.28 -1.59 11.56
C THR A 37 37.99 -1.83 13.05
N SER A 38 38.96 -2.33 13.80
CA SER A 38 38.86 -2.58 15.25
C SER A 38 38.56 -1.34 16.08
N GLU A 39 38.78 -0.13 15.55
CA GLU A 39 38.62 1.15 16.24
C GLU A 39 37.57 2.07 15.60
N GLU A 40 37.17 1.83 14.34
CA GLU A 40 36.24 2.69 13.60
C GLU A 40 35.22 1.88 12.80
N PHE A 41 33.97 2.33 12.87
CA PHE A 41 32.86 1.85 12.05
C PHE A 41 32.36 3.00 11.19
N SER A 42 32.53 2.89 9.86
CA SER A 42 31.93 3.82 8.92
C SER A 42 31.03 3.06 7.93
N PHE A 43 29.86 3.65 7.70
CA PHE A 43 28.86 3.15 6.76
C PHE A 43 28.53 4.29 5.81
N SER A 44 28.93 4.15 4.55
CA SER A 44 28.58 5.09 3.49
C SER A 44 27.53 4.46 2.59
N VAL A 45 26.54 5.29 2.25
CA VAL A 45 25.54 4.98 1.23
C VAL A 45 25.70 6.03 0.17
N GLU A 46 26.03 5.60 -1.03
CA GLU A 46 26.12 6.47 -2.20
C GLU A 46 24.93 6.16 -3.11
N LEU A 47 24.27 7.23 -3.55
CA LEU A 47 23.10 7.19 -4.42
C LEU A 47 23.42 8.01 -5.65
N ASP A 48 23.08 7.49 -6.82
CA ASP A 48 23.18 8.29 -8.04
C ASP A 48 22.19 9.48 -8.00
N ALA A 49 22.41 10.48 -8.84
CA ALA A 49 21.58 11.67 -8.92
C ALA A 49 20.10 11.32 -9.20
N LEU A 50 19.85 10.34 -10.07
CA LEU A 50 18.49 9.87 -10.39
C LEU A 50 17.81 9.23 -9.18
N GLU A 51 18.50 8.33 -8.48
CA GLU A 51 17.98 7.63 -7.30
C GLU A 51 17.73 8.61 -6.16
N SER A 52 18.64 9.56 -5.96
CA SER A 52 18.49 10.64 -4.97
C SER A 52 17.26 11.50 -5.25
N PHE A 53 17.07 11.89 -6.51
CA PHE A 53 15.91 12.69 -6.92
C PHE A 53 14.59 11.92 -6.72
N LEU A 54 14.55 10.65 -7.15
CA LEU A 54 13.37 9.79 -6.98
C LEU A 54 13.06 9.56 -5.51
N LEU A 55 14.06 9.31 -4.67
CA LEU A 55 13.90 9.10 -3.24
C LEU A 55 13.33 10.36 -2.57
N LEU A 56 13.97 11.51 -2.77
CA LEU A 56 13.54 12.77 -2.16
C LEU A 56 12.15 13.18 -2.66
N GLY A 57 11.88 13.02 -3.96
CA GLY A 57 10.57 13.28 -4.54
C GLY A 57 9.49 12.36 -3.97
N ALA A 58 9.75 11.05 -3.89
CA ALA A 58 8.80 10.09 -3.33
C ALA A 58 8.54 10.35 -1.84
N LEU A 59 9.57 10.69 -1.05
CA LEU A 59 9.43 11.06 0.36
C LEU A 59 8.60 12.34 0.53
N PHE A 60 8.87 13.37 -0.26
CA PHE A 60 8.11 14.62 -0.23
C PHE A 60 6.63 14.38 -0.56
N ILE A 61 6.34 13.64 -1.63
CA ILE A 61 4.96 13.29 -2.02
C ILE A 61 4.31 12.42 -0.94
N THR A 62 5.05 11.49 -0.33
CA THR A 62 4.55 10.64 0.77
C THR A 62 4.11 11.49 1.96
N VAL A 63 4.93 12.45 2.38
CA VAL A 63 4.57 13.38 3.47
C VAL A 63 3.31 14.17 3.11
N LEU A 64 3.25 14.73 1.91
CA LEU A 64 2.09 15.48 1.43
C LEU A 64 0.81 14.62 1.41
N MET A 65 0.92 13.37 0.94
CA MET A 65 -0.20 12.42 0.93
C MET A 65 -0.65 12.03 2.33
N ILE A 66 0.27 11.76 3.26
CA ILE A 66 -0.04 11.47 4.67
C ILE A 66 -0.78 12.66 5.28
N THR A 67 -0.34 13.89 5.02
CA THR A 67 -1.00 15.10 5.50
C THR A 67 -2.44 15.19 4.98
N ILE A 68 -2.66 15.03 3.67
CA ILE A 68 -4.00 15.09 3.07
C ILE A 68 -4.90 13.96 3.61
N PHE A 69 -4.36 12.74 3.71
CA PHE A 69 -5.10 11.58 4.22
C PHE A 69 -5.49 11.77 5.69
N SER A 70 -4.59 12.32 6.51
CA SER A 70 -4.86 12.67 7.92
C SER A 70 -5.95 13.73 8.05
N MET A 71 -5.94 14.75 7.19
CA MET A 71 -7.01 15.76 7.15
C MET A 71 -8.37 15.12 6.79
N LYS A 72 -8.40 14.18 5.83
CA LYS A 72 -9.61 13.45 5.47
C LYS A 72 -10.14 12.60 6.63
N ILE A 73 -9.27 11.89 7.35
CA ILE A 73 -9.64 11.12 8.54
C ILE A 73 -10.18 12.04 9.64
N SER A 74 -9.49 13.15 9.91
CA SER A 74 -9.97 14.13 10.91
C SER A 74 -11.36 14.66 10.56
N LYS A 75 -11.60 14.99 9.30
CA LYS A 75 -12.92 15.40 8.81
C LYS A 75 -13.96 14.30 8.97
N HIS A 76 -13.63 13.05 8.63
CA HIS A 76 -14.52 11.91 8.80
C HIS A 76 -14.88 11.69 10.28
N ASN A 77 -13.91 11.76 11.19
CA ASN A 77 -14.11 11.56 12.62
C ASN A 77 -14.97 12.66 13.26
N LYS A 78 -14.89 13.90 12.75
CA LYS A 78 -15.77 14.99 13.18
C LYS A 78 -17.22 14.78 12.72
N GLN A 79 -17.42 14.17 11.56
CA GLN A 79 -18.74 13.90 11.00
C GLN A 79 -19.37 12.62 11.57
N ASN A 80 -18.55 11.63 11.92
CA ASN A 80 -18.98 10.33 12.43
C ASN A 80 -18.32 10.04 13.80
N PRO A 81 -18.76 10.73 14.88
CA PRO A 81 -18.15 10.61 16.20
C PRO A 81 -18.31 9.21 16.82
N SER A 82 -19.32 8.45 16.38
CA SER A 82 -19.57 7.05 16.80
C SER A 82 -18.66 6.03 16.10
N GLN A 83 -18.02 6.40 14.99
CA GLN A 83 -17.21 5.51 14.14
C GLN A 83 -15.87 6.17 13.81
N LYS A 84 -15.08 6.46 14.85
CA LYS A 84 -13.77 7.11 14.68
C LYS A 84 -12.76 6.16 14.03
N LEU A 85 -12.01 6.70 13.09
CA LEU A 85 -10.88 6.05 12.45
C LEU A 85 -9.57 6.57 13.06
N SER A 86 -8.63 5.67 13.32
CA SER A 86 -7.26 6.04 13.67
C SER A 86 -6.33 5.76 12.49
N LEU A 87 -5.33 6.62 12.31
CA LEU A 87 -4.23 6.39 11.35
C LEU A 87 -3.42 5.13 11.68
N TRP A 88 -3.40 4.74 12.95
CA TRP A 88 -2.63 3.61 13.48
C TRP A 88 -3.51 2.38 13.74
N GLN A 89 -4.71 2.36 13.18
CA GLN A 89 -5.63 1.25 13.40
C GLN A 89 -5.14 0.00 12.65
N ILE A 90 -4.93 -1.09 13.39
CA ILE A 90 -4.57 -2.40 12.83
C ILE A 90 -5.81 -3.08 12.22
N ARG A 91 -6.99 -2.79 12.77
CA ARG A 91 -8.26 -3.33 12.25
C ARG A 91 -8.58 -2.72 10.88
N PRO A 92 -8.86 -3.56 9.88
CA PRO A 92 -9.35 -3.10 8.58
C PRO A 92 -10.62 -2.23 8.75
N LEU A 93 -10.80 -1.25 7.85
CA LEU A 93 -11.95 -0.33 7.89
C LEU A 93 -13.29 -1.06 7.70
N GLU A 94 -13.24 -2.21 7.03
CA GLU A 94 -14.33 -3.14 6.76
C GLU A 94 -14.99 -3.64 8.05
N TYR A 95 -14.23 -3.75 9.14
CA TYR A 95 -14.76 -4.23 10.43
C TYR A 95 -15.50 -3.16 11.22
N LEU A 96 -15.49 -1.91 10.74
CA LEU A 96 -16.20 -0.79 11.36
C LEU A 96 -17.57 -0.54 10.71
N GLU A 97 -17.95 -1.36 9.73
CA GLU A 97 -19.22 -1.25 9.03
C GLU A 97 -20.35 -1.80 9.89
N GLN A 98 -21.36 -0.95 10.11
CA GLN A 98 -22.57 -1.29 10.87
C GLN A 98 -23.77 -1.55 9.95
N ASP A 99 -23.61 -1.32 8.65
CA ASP A 99 -24.61 -1.60 7.62
C ASP A 99 -24.41 -3.02 7.12
N GLU A 100 -25.43 -3.86 7.26
CA GLU A 100 -25.44 -5.25 6.82
C GLU A 100 -25.16 -5.39 5.31
N GLY A 101 -25.66 -4.45 4.50
CA GLY A 101 -25.45 -4.45 3.05
C GLY A 101 -23.98 -4.20 2.70
N MET A 102 -23.37 -3.20 3.35
CA MET A 102 -21.95 -2.92 3.15
C MET A 102 -21.07 -4.07 3.65
N MET A 103 -21.42 -4.66 4.80
CA MET A 103 -20.70 -5.82 5.36
C MET A 103 -20.71 -7.02 4.39
N TYR A 104 -21.82 -7.25 3.68
CA TYR A 104 -21.89 -8.29 2.65
C TYR A 104 -20.93 -8.00 1.49
N ILE A 105 -20.90 -6.74 1.01
CA ILE A 105 -20.03 -6.30 -0.09
C ILE A 105 -18.56 -6.45 0.29
N THR A 106 -18.16 -5.94 1.45
CA THR A 106 -16.75 -5.98 1.90
C THR A 106 -16.29 -7.40 2.22
N ARG A 107 -17.17 -8.26 2.74
CA ARG A 107 -16.91 -9.69 2.90
C ARG A 107 -16.64 -10.37 1.56
N ARG A 108 -17.45 -10.09 0.54
CA ARG A 108 -17.27 -10.66 -0.80
C ARG A 108 -15.98 -10.17 -1.46
N ALA A 109 -15.64 -8.89 -1.30
CA ALA A 109 -14.37 -8.34 -1.76
C ALA A 109 -13.17 -9.00 -1.06
N ALA A 110 -13.23 -9.18 0.26
CA ALA A 110 -12.20 -9.86 1.03
C ALA A 110 -12.02 -11.33 0.61
N GLN A 111 -13.11 -12.05 0.32
CA GLN A 111 -13.05 -13.42 -0.21
C GLN A 111 -12.31 -13.49 -1.54
N LYS A 112 -12.56 -12.55 -2.47
CA LYS A 112 -11.84 -12.50 -3.75
C LYS A 112 -10.35 -12.25 -3.57
N VAL A 113 -9.99 -11.32 -2.68
CA VAL A 113 -8.57 -11.06 -2.34
C VAL A 113 -7.92 -12.30 -1.73
N TYR A 114 -8.62 -12.99 -0.82
CA TYR A 114 -8.13 -14.23 -0.24
C TYR A 114 -7.90 -15.31 -1.30
N THR A 115 -8.86 -15.53 -2.21
CA THR A 115 -8.71 -16.47 -3.33
C THR A 115 -7.56 -16.10 -4.25
N PHE A 116 -7.32 -14.81 -4.50
CA PHE A 116 -6.17 -14.34 -5.27
C PHE A 116 -4.84 -14.78 -4.63
N PHE A 117 -4.70 -14.60 -3.31
CA PHE A 117 -3.46 -14.96 -2.60
C PHE A 117 -3.17 -16.46 -2.54
N VAL A 118 -4.18 -17.32 -2.68
CA VAL A 118 -4.00 -18.79 -2.74
C VAL A 118 -3.02 -19.18 -3.84
N TRP A 119 -3.09 -18.53 -5.00
CA TRP A 119 -2.20 -18.81 -6.13
C TRP A 119 -1.09 -17.78 -6.31
N ALA A 120 -1.33 -16.52 -5.93
CA ALA A 120 -0.36 -15.46 -6.15
C ALA A 120 0.92 -15.65 -5.32
N LEU A 121 0.82 -16.08 -4.05
CA LEU A 121 2.00 -16.29 -3.20
C LEU A 121 2.85 -17.49 -3.66
N PRO A 122 2.28 -18.69 -3.90
CA PRO A 122 3.07 -19.80 -4.44
C PRO A 122 3.72 -19.47 -5.78
N LEU A 123 2.99 -18.82 -6.69
CA LEU A 123 3.51 -18.45 -8.00
C LEU A 123 4.67 -17.46 -7.89
N MET A 124 4.55 -16.43 -7.04
CA MET A 124 5.64 -15.49 -6.77
C MET A 124 6.86 -16.20 -6.18
N ALA A 125 6.66 -17.12 -5.22
CA ALA A 125 7.74 -17.89 -4.63
C ALA A 125 8.46 -18.77 -5.68
N THR A 126 7.71 -19.45 -6.55
CA THR A 126 8.29 -20.23 -7.65
C THR A 126 9.09 -19.34 -8.60
N ILE A 127 8.58 -18.17 -8.98
CA ILE A 127 9.30 -17.22 -9.84
C ILE A 127 10.62 -16.80 -9.18
N PHE A 128 10.61 -16.48 -7.88
CA PHE A 128 11.81 -16.05 -7.18
C PHE A 128 12.87 -17.15 -7.07
N LEU A 129 12.44 -18.41 -6.85
CA LEU A 129 13.34 -19.56 -6.76
C LEU A 129 13.92 -19.98 -8.11
N VAL A 130 13.14 -19.89 -9.20
CA VAL A 130 13.56 -20.35 -10.53
C VAL A 130 14.45 -19.33 -11.24
N PHE A 131 14.17 -18.03 -11.08
CA PHE A 131 14.84 -16.97 -11.85
C PHE A 131 15.93 -16.22 -11.07
N GLU A 132 16.25 -16.62 -9.83
CA GLU A 132 17.29 -16.01 -8.98
C GLU A 132 17.23 -14.47 -8.97
N LEU A 133 16.03 -13.93 -8.77
CA LEU A 133 15.79 -12.50 -8.93
C LEU A 133 16.55 -11.65 -7.89
N SER A 134 17.00 -10.47 -8.33
CA SER A 134 17.64 -9.51 -7.44
C SER A 134 16.70 -9.02 -6.34
N ARG A 135 17.26 -8.44 -5.27
CA ARG A 135 16.49 -7.90 -4.13
C ARG A 135 15.41 -6.91 -4.55
N PHE A 136 15.73 -6.06 -5.53
CA PHE A 136 14.77 -5.10 -6.08
C PHE A 136 13.52 -5.82 -6.63
N TRP A 137 13.72 -6.81 -7.51
CA TRP A 137 12.62 -7.55 -8.13
C TRP A 137 11.78 -8.33 -7.11
N MET A 138 12.40 -8.83 -6.03
CA MET A 138 11.66 -9.46 -4.94
C MET A 138 10.73 -8.47 -4.24
N ILE A 139 11.24 -7.30 -3.86
CA ILE A 139 10.44 -6.23 -3.22
C ILE A 139 9.35 -5.75 -4.17
N PHE A 140 9.70 -5.53 -5.44
CA PHE A 140 8.77 -5.06 -6.46
C PHE A 140 7.62 -6.06 -6.69
N GLY A 141 7.90 -7.37 -6.73
CA GLY A 141 6.88 -8.41 -6.83
C GLY A 141 5.90 -8.38 -5.65
N ILE A 142 6.40 -8.22 -4.42
CA ILE A 142 5.56 -8.07 -3.23
C ILE A 142 4.68 -6.81 -3.34
N LEU A 143 5.23 -5.69 -3.80
CA LEU A 143 4.47 -4.45 -4.00
C LEU A 143 3.39 -4.62 -5.09
N ILE A 144 3.66 -5.36 -6.17
CA ILE A 144 2.64 -5.68 -7.18
C ILE A 144 1.50 -6.50 -6.55
N LEU A 145 1.81 -7.55 -5.79
CA LEU A 145 0.77 -8.34 -5.12
C LEU A 145 -0.04 -7.48 -4.14
N ALA A 146 0.64 -6.64 -3.37
CA ALA A 146 0.02 -5.70 -2.44
C ALA A 146 -0.80 -4.62 -3.16
N TRP A 147 -0.47 -4.26 -4.40
CA TRP A 147 -1.26 -3.33 -5.19
C TRP A 147 -2.50 -4.03 -5.78
N MET A 148 -2.32 -5.24 -6.31
CA MET A 148 -3.38 -6.06 -6.90
C MET A 148 -4.47 -6.42 -5.89
N GLN A 149 -4.12 -6.70 -4.62
CA GLN A 149 -5.14 -6.95 -3.59
C GLN A 149 -6.10 -5.75 -3.44
N TYR A 150 -5.58 -4.52 -3.43
CA TYR A 150 -6.40 -3.31 -3.27
C TYR A 150 -7.15 -2.97 -4.55
N LEU A 151 -6.58 -3.30 -5.72
CA LEU A 151 -7.29 -3.19 -6.99
C LEU A 151 -8.50 -4.13 -7.04
N ILE A 152 -8.31 -5.42 -6.73
CA ILE A 152 -9.39 -6.42 -6.72
C ILE A 152 -10.48 -6.00 -5.74
N TYR A 153 -10.07 -5.59 -4.54
CA TYR A 153 -10.99 -5.08 -3.52
C TYR A 153 -11.78 -3.87 -4.03
N TYR A 154 -11.08 -2.87 -4.59
CA TYR A 154 -11.70 -1.64 -5.09
C TYR A 154 -12.70 -1.91 -6.22
N ILE A 155 -12.36 -2.77 -7.18
CA ILE A 155 -13.24 -3.14 -8.29
C ILE A 155 -14.51 -3.80 -7.76
N GLU A 156 -14.36 -4.75 -6.83
CA GLU A 156 -15.52 -5.45 -6.27
C GLU A 156 -16.43 -4.49 -5.51
N VAL A 157 -15.88 -3.67 -4.61
CA VAL A 157 -16.67 -2.69 -3.85
C VAL A 157 -17.36 -1.72 -4.80
N ARG A 158 -16.65 -1.18 -5.81
CA ARG A 158 -17.20 -0.18 -6.73
C ARG A 158 -18.35 -0.73 -7.57
N LYS A 159 -18.32 -2.02 -7.94
CA LYS A 159 -19.39 -2.65 -8.73
C LYS A 159 -20.74 -2.52 -8.04
N HIS A 160 -20.81 -2.87 -6.76
CA HIS A 160 -22.06 -2.79 -5.98
C HIS A 160 -22.55 -1.35 -5.74
N PHE A 161 -21.69 -0.35 -5.97
CA PHE A 161 -22.06 1.06 -5.90
C PHE A 161 -22.45 1.68 -7.25
N SER A 162 -22.09 1.08 -8.38
CA SER A 162 -22.60 1.52 -9.69
C SER A 162 -23.96 0.90 -10.01
N ASP A 163 -24.21 -0.31 -9.51
CA ASP A 163 -25.44 -1.06 -9.79
C ASP A 163 -26.66 -0.55 -8.98
N GLY A 164 -26.45 0.36 -8.01
CA GLY A 164 -27.52 1.00 -7.22
C GLY A 164 -27.92 2.41 -7.70
N GLU A 165 -27.41 2.84 -8.86
CA GLU A 165 -27.81 4.10 -9.52
C GLU A 165 -28.80 3.86 -10.70
N GLU A 166 -29.32 2.64 -10.87
CA GLU A 166 -30.42 2.29 -11.80
C GLU A 166 -31.75 2.06 -11.08
#